data_AF-A0A8T1TJM1-F1
#
_entry.id   AF-A0A8T1TJM1-F1
#
_cell.length_a   1.000
_cell.length_b   1.000
_cell.length_c   1.000
_cell.angle_alpha   90.00
_cell.angle_beta   90.00
_cell.angle_gamma   90.00
#
_symmetry.space_group_name_H-M   'P 1'
#
loop_
_entity.id
_entity.type
_entity.pdbx_description
1 polymer ?
#
loop_
_entity_poly.entity_id
_entity_poly.type
_entity_poly.pdbx_seq_one_letter_code
_entity_poly.pdbx_strand_id
1 'polypeptide(L)'
;MASPFQLRVVAFVLRPRTPVATLLHIGALISNFLGPSSCLSLSEACTFGSIQLLDCDRTPGWSLTNYLRSEPFYHQWQFREGLQIAARSSDVGMVKWFFDHFSGLEVPSAVVTAAAGNGHLLVLQFLLENDQGRDRKHEQKQVEIEEDSWTDSVPIMPEGWSDPGNMVRWGGLATREAVRNKHFDVVQWLDQRAPHKNNEEDTNEIISVAANGGFVAFAEFILPERAKVVEYLHDRAQSDAIQLLLDSNLVRVNQDASASAIYTLAREGNLELMKNE
;
A
#
# COMPACT_ATOMS: atom_id res chain seq x y z
N MET A 1 34.86 5.25 -8.97
CA MET A 1 34.46 4.04 -9.71
C MET A 1 33.55 3.25 -8.80
N ALA A 2 32.27 3.11 -9.15
CA ALA A 2 31.35 2.26 -8.39
C ALA A 2 31.86 0.81 -8.44
N SER A 3 31.84 0.11 -7.31
CA SER A 3 32.15 -1.32 -7.26
C SER A 3 31.12 -2.08 -8.11
N PRO A 4 31.53 -3.02 -8.98
CA PRO A 4 30.59 -3.78 -9.78
C PRO A 4 29.65 -4.59 -8.86
N PHE A 5 28.39 -4.71 -9.27
CA PHE A 5 27.38 -5.47 -8.54
C PHE A 5 27.90 -6.89 -8.23
N GLN A 6 27.81 -7.29 -6.97
CA GLN A 6 28.21 -8.61 -6.52
C GLN A 6 27.19 -9.15 -5.51
N LEU A 7 26.61 -10.30 -5.81
CA LEU A 7 25.70 -10.99 -4.90
C LEU A 7 26.44 -11.37 -3.61
N ARG A 8 25.78 -11.21 -2.46
CA ARG A 8 26.36 -11.57 -1.15
C ARG A 8 26.79 -13.05 -1.09
N VAL A 9 26.01 -13.95 -1.70
CA VAL A 9 26.36 -15.38 -1.78
C VAL A 9 27.64 -15.60 -2.60
N VAL A 10 27.81 -14.86 -3.71
CA VAL A 10 29.01 -14.94 -4.54
C VAL A 10 30.22 -14.37 -3.79
N ALA A 11 30.07 -13.23 -3.13
CA ALA A 11 31.11 -12.65 -2.28
C ALA A 11 31.53 -13.63 -1.16
N PHE A 12 30.57 -14.31 -0.53
CA PHE A 12 30.82 -15.31 0.50
C PHE A 12 31.60 -16.52 -0.03
N VAL A 13 31.19 -17.07 -1.18
CA VAL A 13 31.85 -18.24 -1.80
C VAL A 13 33.26 -17.89 -2.30
N LEU A 14 33.47 -16.67 -2.77
CA LEU A 14 34.79 -16.23 -3.26
C LEU A 14 35.75 -15.84 -2.13
N ARG A 15 35.24 -15.42 -0.96
CA ARG A 15 36.05 -15.01 0.20
C ARG A 15 37.19 -15.97 0.61
N PRO A 16 36.98 -17.31 0.70
CA PRO A 16 38.06 -18.25 1.02
C PRO A 16 39.01 -18.56 -0.15
N ARG A 17 38.71 -18.10 -1.38
CA ARG A 17 39.49 -18.37 -2.59
C ARG A 17 40.32 -17.16 -3.00
N THR A 18 41.36 -16.84 -2.22
CA THR A 18 42.17 -15.63 -2.34
C THR A 18 42.64 -15.27 -3.76
N PRO A 19 43.11 -16.21 -4.62
CA PRO A 19 43.53 -15.89 -5.99
C PRO A 19 42.38 -15.48 -6.92
N VAL A 20 41.15 -15.91 -6.61
CA VAL A 20 39.94 -15.61 -7.39
C VAL A 20 39.25 -14.37 -6.82
N ALA A 21 39.32 -14.16 -5.50
CA ALA A 21 38.77 -12.99 -4.82
C ALA A 21 39.45 -11.67 -5.25
N THR A 22 40.73 -11.72 -5.65
CA THR A 22 41.46 -10.55 -6.18
C THR A 22 41.00 -10.16 -7.60
N LEU A 23 40.31 -11.06 -8.32
CA LEU A 23 39.78 -10.82 -9.65
C LEU A 23 38.34 -10.31 -9.54
N LEU A 24 38.19 -9.00 -9.27
CA LEU A 24 36.89 -8.33 -9.06
C LEU A 24 35.85 -8.60 -10.16
N HIS A 25 36.30 -8.80 -11.40
CA HIS A 25 35.43 -9.11 -12.54
C HIS A 25 34.78 -10.50 -12.47
N ILE A 26 35.42 -11.50 -11.84
CA ILE A 26 34.87 -12.86 -11.71
C ILE A 26 33.65 -12.83 -10.79
N GLY A 27 33.72 -12.09 -9.69
CA GLY A 27 32.59 -11.89 -8.78
C GLY A 27 31.39 -11.27 -9.49
N ALA A 28 31.63 -10.26 -10.32
CA ALA A 28 30.60 -9.61 -11.13
C ALA A 28 30.01 -10.54 -12.19
N LEU A 29 30.84 -11.29 -12.92
CA LEU A 29 30.38 -12.23 -13.95
C LEU A 29 29.52 -13.36 -13.38
N ILE A 30 29.95 -13.97 -12.27
CA ILE A 30 29.17 -15.01 -11.59
C ILE A 30 27.87 -14.41 -11.04
N SER A 31 27.91 -13.18 -10.52
CA SER A 31 26.72 -12.48 -10.03
C SER A 31 25.74 -12.13 -11.16
N ASN A 32 26.23 -11.77 -12.35
CA ASN A 32 25.38 -11.55 -13.53
C ASN A 32 24.79 -12.84 -14.07
N PHE A 33 25.50 -13.97 -13.94
CA PHE A 33 25.02 -15.27 -14.38
C PHE A 33 23.97 -15.87 -13.43
N LEU A 34 24.20 -15.76 -12.11
CA LEU A 34 23.32 -16.32 -11.07
C LEU A 34 22.22 -15.35 -10.62
N GLY A 35 22.45 -14.06 -10.80
CA GLY A 35 21.57 -12.99 -10.35
C GLY A 35 20.40 -12.75 -11.28
N PRO A 36 19.50 -11.83 -10.90
CA PRO A 36 18.38 -11.47 -11.74
C PRO A 36 18.84 -10.87 -13.08
N SER A 37 17.95 -10.93 -14.07
CA SER A 37 18.20 -10.48 -15.45
C SER A 37 18.84 -9.09 -15.49
N SER A 38 19.77 -8.86 -16.41
CA SER A 38 20.34 -7.53 -16.66
C SER A 38 19.30 -6.51 -17.14
N CYS A 39 18.11 -6.98 -17.54
CA CYS A 39 16.98 -6.15 -17.95
C CYS A 39 15.88 -6.08 -16.87
N LEU A 40 16.19 -6.39 -15.61
CA LEU A 40 15.25 -6.35 -14.50
C LEU A 40 14.62 -4.96 -14.38
N SER A 41 13.30 -4.89 -14.36
CA SER A 41 12.60 -3.63 -14.12
C SER A 41 12.76 -3.20 -12.65
N LEU A 42 12.61 -1.89 -12.36
CA LEU A 42 12.69 -1.40 -10.99
C LEU A 42 11.62 -2.01 -10.08
N SER A 43 10.41 -2.25 -10.61
CA SER A 43 9.34 -2.91 -9.88
C SER A 43 9.69 -4.34 -9.49
N GLU A 44 10.24 -5.13 -10.42
CA GLU A 44 10.73 -6.48 -10.10
C GLU A 44 11.89 -6.43 -9.10
N ALA A 45 12.82 -5.48 -9.24
CA ALA A 45 13.92 -5.29 -8.29
C ALA A 45 13.42 -4.99 -6.86
N CYS A 46 12.32 -4.25 -6.72
CA CYS A 46 11.71 -3.97 -5.42
C CYS A 46 11.19 -5.23 -4.72
N THR A 47 10.73 -6.24 -5.47
CA THR A 47 10.25 -7.51 -4.88
C THR A 47 11.33 -8.28 -4.13
N PHE A 48 12.61 -8.02 -4.44
CA PHE A 48 13.75 -8.64 -3.76
C PHE A 48 14.17 -7.92 -2.47
N GLY A 49 13.60 -6.75 -2.15
CA GLY A 49 13.94 -6.04 -0.92
C GLY A 49 15.37 -5.48 -0.89
N SER A 50 16.00 -5.25 -2.05
CA SER A 50 17.43 -4.92 -2.14
C SER A 50 17.68 -3.66 -2.95
N ILE A 51 18.06 -2.58 -2.26
CA ILE A 51 18.47 -1.30 -2.86
C ILE A 51 19.65 -1.49 -3.83
N GLN A 52 20.54 -2.44 -3.57
CA GLN A 52 21.68 -2.74 -4.47
C GLN A 52 21.22 -3.24 -5.85
N LEU A 53 20.04 -3.86 -5.95
CA LEU A 53 19.45 -4.25 -7.23
C LEU A 53 18.78 -3.08 -7.95
N LEU A 54 18.44 -2.00 -7.25
CA LEU A 54 17.97 -0.75 -7.86
C LEU A 54 19.13 0.01 -8.52
N ASP A 55 20.34 -0.12 -7.98
CA ASP A 55 21.55 0.51 -8.49
C ASP A 55 22.24 -0.29 -9.62
N CYS A 56 21.95 -1.59 -9.77
CA CYS A 56 22.79 -2.51 -10.54
C CYS A 56 22.86 -2.24 -12.05
N ASP A 57 21.92 -1.48 -12.60
CA ASP A 57 21.81 -1.26 -14.05
C ASP A 57 21.92 0.23 -14.45
N ARG A 58 22.54 1.07 -13.61
CA ARG A 58 22.80 2.49 -13.92
C ARG A 58 24.17 2.74 -14.55
N THR A 59 24.75 1.73 -15.22
CA THR A 59 26.06 1.90 -15.86
C THR A 59 25.96 2.93 -17.00
N PRO A 60 26.85 3.93 -17.06
CA PRO A 60 26.82 4.91 -18.14
C PRO A 60 27.19 4.23 -19.47
N GLY A 61 26.30 4.34 -20.46
CA GLY A 61 26.48 3.73 -21.78
C GLY A 61 25.15 3.43 -22.47
N TRP A 62 25.21 3.02 -23.73
CA TRP A 62 24.01 2.57 -24.45
C TRP A 62 23.61 1.18 -23.96
N SER A 63 22.39 1.08 -23.45
CA SER A 63 21.68 -0.17 -23.18
C SER A 63 20.19 0.05 -23.45
N LEU A 64 19.45 -1.01 -23.79
CA LEU A 64 18.00 -0.93 -23.95
C LEU A 64 17.35 -0.37 -22.67
N THR A 65 17.83 -0.77 -21.50
CA THR A 65 17.31 -0.29 -20.21
C THR A 65 17.57 1.21 -19.99
N ASN A 66 18.74 1.73 -20.37
CA ASN A 66 19.02 3.17 -20.30
C ASN A 66 18.16 3.96 -21.30
N TYR A 67 17.90 3.43 -22.49
CA TYR A 67 16.97 4.03 -23.45
C TYR A 67 15.55 4.07 -22.89
N LEU A 68 15.03 2.95 -22.39
CA LEU A 68 13.69 2.90 -21.81
C LEU A 68 13.54 3.84 -20.61
N ARG A 69 14.57 4.00 -19.76
CA ARG A 69 14.55 4.99 -18.66
C ARG A 69 14.48 6.44 -19.13
N SER A 70 14.94 6.74 -20.34
CA SER A 70 14.82 8.08 -20.92
C SER A 70 13.45 8.37 -21.52
N GLU A 71 12.63 7.33 -21.76
CA GLU A 71 11.25 7.49 -22.23
C GLU A 71 10.33 7.97 -21.09
N PRO A 72 9.68 9.14 -21.21
CA PRO A 72 8.94 9.77 -20.11
C PRO A 72 7.83 8.88 -19.53
N PHE A 73 7.06 8.20 -20.39
CA PHE A 73 5.95 7.34 -19.95
C PHE A 73 6.45 6.10 -19.22
N TYR A 74 7.52 5.49 -19.71
CA TYR A 74 8.11 4.32 -19.07
C TYR A 74 8.75 4.70 -17.73
N HIS A 75 9.46 5.83 -17.68
CA HIS A 75 10.03 6.38 -16.46
C HIS A 75 8.96 6.61 -15.38
N GLN A 76 7.84 7.24 -15.75
CA GLN A 76 6.72 7.48 -14.83
C GLN A 76 6.04 6.18 -14.38
N TRP A 77 5.84 5.22 -15.29
CA TRP A 77 5.28 3.91 -14.96
C TRP A 77 6.18 3.13 -14.00
N GLN A 78 7.49 3.06 -14.27
CA GLN A 78 8.46 2.39 -13.40
C GLN A 78 8.49 3.00 -11.99
N PHE A 79 8.44 4.33 -11.90
CA PHE A 79 8.34 5.03 -10.62
C PHE A 79 7.09 4.58 -9.85
N ARG A 80 5.91 4.63 -10.49
CA ARG A 80 4.63 4.32 -9.85
C ARG A 80 4.57 2.87 -9.37
N GLU A 81 4.89 1.92 -10.25
CA GLU A 81 4.87 0.49 -9.92
C GLU A 81 5.91 0.12 -8.87
N GLY A 82 7.15 0.58 -9.04
CA GLY A 82 8.23 0.29 -8.10
C GLY A 82 7.96 0.89 -6.72
N LEU A 83 7.50 2.14 -6.67
CA LEU A 83 7.17 2.80 -5.41
C LEU A 83 5.98 2.14 -4.71
N GLN A 84 4.97 1.66 -5.44
CA GLN A 84 3.86 0.92 -4.83
C GLN A 84 4.33 -0.39 -4.20
N ILE A 85 5.21 -1.15 -4.87
CA ILE A 85 5.79 -2.38 -4.31
C ILE A 85 6.65 -2.06 -3.09
N ALA A 86 7.49 -1.03 -3.17
CA ALA A 86 8.29 -0.57 -2.05
C ALA A 86 7.42 -0.19 -0.84
N ALA A 87 6.30 0.50 -1.08
CA ALA A 87 5.36 0.90 -0.04
C ALA A 87 4.59 -0.26 0.61
N ARG A 88 4.44 -1.41 -0.07
CA ARG A 88 3.93 -2.65 0.55
C ARG A 88 4.93 -3.27 1.53
N SER A 89 6.20 -2.88 1.46
CA SER A 89 7.24 -3.32 2.38
C SER A 89 7.47 -2.28 3.49
N SER A 90 7.98 -2.73 4.63
CA SER A 90 8.40 -1.82 5.71
C SER A 90 9.73 -1.12 5.42
N ASP A 91 10.29 -1.27 4.21
CA ASP A 91 11.60 -0.73 3.84
C ASP A 91 11.51 0.73 3.38
N VAL A 92 11.54 1.63 4.36
CA VAL A 92 11.61 3.09 4.14
C VAL A 92 12.86 3.46 3.32
N GLY A 93 13.95 2.69 3.38
CA GLY A 93 15.16 2.94 2.60
C GLY A 93 14.91 2.83 1.10
N MET A 94 14.05 1.89 0.69
CA MET A 94 13.66 1.72 -0.70
C MET A 94 12.76 2.86 -1.18
N VAL A 95 11.78 3.27 -0.37
CA VAL A 95 10.91 4.42 -0.65
C VAL A 95 11.75 5.69 -0.78
N LYS A 96 12.71 5.88 0.13
CA LYS A 96 13.67 6.99 0.06
C LYS A 96 14.50 6.95 -1.22
N TRP A 97 14.98 5.79 -1.63
CA TRP A 97 15.73 5.64 -2.88
C TRP A 97 14.91 6.14 -4.08
N PHE A 98 13.60 5.87 -4.15
CA PHE A 98 12.74 6.42 -5.21
C PHE A 98 12.67 7.96 -5.15
N PHE A 99 12.51 8.55 -3.97
CA PHE A 99 12.47 10.02 -3.83
C PHE A 99 13.81 10.71 -4.12
N ASP A 100 14.94 10.02 -3.89
CA ASP A 100 16.27 10.52 -4.22
C ASP A 100 16.57 10.46 -5.73
N HIS A 101 15.92 9.54 -6.47
CA HIS A 101 16.20 9.28 -7.89
C HIS A 101 15.12 9.79 -8.85
N PHE A 102 13.92 10.05 -8.35
CA PHE A 102 12.78 10.54 -9.11
C PHE A 102 12.25 11.83 -8.48
N SER A 103 12.06 12.85 -9.30
CA SER A 103 11.58 14.16 -8.89
C SER A 103 10.59 14.74 -9.90
N GLY A 104 9.70 15.61 -9.47
CA GLY A 104 8.69 16.25 -10.32
C GLY A 104 7.54 15.31 -10.68
N LEU A 105 7.41 14.17 -10.00
CA LEU A 105 6.38 13.18 -10.29
C LEU A 105 5.26 13.18 -9.24
N GLU A 106 4.07 12.80 -9.69
CA GLU A 106 2.93 12.50 -8.84
C GLU A 106 3.00 11.06 -8.32
N VAL A 107 2.94 10.92 -7.00
CA VAL A 107 2.78 9.65 -6.28
C VAL A 107 1.28 9.31 -6.21
N PRO A 108 0.83 8.19 -6.80
CA PRO A 108 -0.57 7.78 -6.75
C PRO A 108 -1.03 7.42 -5.33
N SER A 109 -2.32 7.63 -5.03
CA SER A 109 -2.94 7.23 -3.76
C SER A 109 -2.88 5.72 -3.51
N ALA A 110 -2.73 4.92 -4.56
CA ALA A 110 -2.49 3.48 -4.48
C ALA A 110 -1.19 3.12 -3.71
N VAL A 111 -0.19 4.00 -3.68
CA VAL A 111 1.04 3.87 -2.87
C VAL A 111 0.72 4.08 -1.39
N VAL A 112 -0.03 5.13 -1.07
CA VAL A 112 -0.49 5.44 0.29
C VAL A 112 -1.37 4.31 0.81
N THR A 113 -2.30 3.82 -0.02
CA THR A 113 -3.19 2.70 0.27
C THR A 113 -2.41 1.42 0.54
N ALA A 114 -1.39 1.12 -0.27
CA ALA A 114 -0.52 -0.03 -0.07
C ALA A 114 0.23 0.02 1.26
N ALA A 115 0.81 1.17 1.63
CA ALA A 115 1.48 1.35 2.91
C ALA A 115 0.50 1.23 4.09
N ALA A 116 -0.68 1.85 3.96
CA ALA A 116 -1.69 1.85 5.02
C ALA A 116 -2.26 0.45 5.28
N GLY A 117 -2.62 -0.27 4.22
CA GLY A 117 -3.13 -1.63 4.30
C GLY A 117 -2.11 -2.64 4.83
N ASN A 118 -0.81 -2.35 4.80
CA ASN A 118 0.23 -3.21 5.39
C ASN A 118 0.74 -2.71 6.75
N GLY A 119 0.17 -1.61 7.29
CA GLY A 119 0.54 -1.10 8.60
C GLY A 119 1.88 -0.35 8.63
N HIS A 120 2.41 0.06 7.47
CA HIS A 120 3.74 0.67 7.38
C HIS A 120 3.70 2.17 7.68
N LEU A 121 3.40 2.50 8.93
CA LEU A 121 3.26 3.88 9.41
C LEU A 121 4.49 4.75 9.11
N LEU A 122 5.70 4.20 9.21
CA LEU A 122 6.94 4.92 8.91
C LEU A 122 7.04 5.33 7.43
N VAL A 123 6.50 4.52 6.52
CA VAL A 123 6.44 4.86 5.09
C VAL A 123 5.46 6.02 4.88
N LEU A 124 4.28 5.97 5.52
CA LEU A 124 3.30 7.06 5.44
C LEU A 124 3.85 8.39 5.99
N GLN A 125 4.55 8.34 7.12
CA GLN A 125 5.23 9.50 7.69
C GLN A 125 6.27 10.07 6.73
N PHE A 126 7.11 9.21 6.14
CA PHE A 126 8.08 9.62 5.14
C PHE A 126 7.42 10.27 3.91
N LEU A 127 6.33 9.69 3.39
CA LEU A 127 5.58 10.26 2.27
C LEU A 127 5.06 11.66 2.59
N LEU A 128 4.48 11.87 3.77
CA LEU A 128 3.98 13.18 4.21
C LEU A 128 5.08 14.22 4.42
N GLU A 129 6.22 13.80 4.96
CA GLU A 129 7.38 14.67 5.16
C GLU A 129 7.98 15.15 3.83
N ASN A 130 7.89 14.34 2.78
CA ASN A 130 8.47 14.61 1.46
C ASN A 130 7.45 15.05 0.41
N ASP A 131 6.18 15.21 0.77
CA ASP A 131 5.11 15.65 -0.11
C ASP A 131 5.18 17.17 -0.35
N GLN A 132 5.56 17.56 -1.57
CA GLN A 132 5.60 18.96 -1.99
C GLN A 132 4.21 19.61 -2.11
N GLY A 133 3.16 18.79 -2.18
CA GLY A 133 1.77 19.22 -2.22
C GLY A 133 1.12 19.41 -0.85
N ARG A 134 1.73 18.93 0.25
CA ARG A 134 1.06 18.78 1.56
C ARG A 134 0.41 20.05 2.11
N ASP A 135 1.05 21.20 1.88
CA ASP A 135 0.63 22.51 2.41
C ASP A 135 -0.15 23.32 1.35
N ARG A 136 -0.47 22.70 0.20
CA ARG A 136 -1.25 23.30 -0.88
C ARG A 136 -2.74 23.10 -0.63
N LYS A 137 -3.56 23.74 -1.46
CA LYS A 137 -4.99 23.40 -1.51
C LYS A 137 -5.13 22.06 -2.22
N HIS A 138 -5.99 21.19 -1.71
CA HIS A 138 -6.31 19.93 -2.36
C HIS A 138 -7.69 20.01 -3.02
N GLU A 139 -7.79 19.41 -4.20
CA GLU A 139 -9.06 19.09 -4.86
C GLU A 139 -9.41 17.63 -4.65
N GLN A 140 -10.70 17.33 -4.56
CA GLN A 140 -11.18 15.95 -4.49
C GLN A 140 -11.40 15.44 -5.91
N LYS A 141 -10.78 14.33 -6.27
CA LYS A 141 -10.95 13.66 -7.56
C LYS A 141 -11.50 12.26 -7.34
N GLN A 142 -12.71 12.04 -7.84
CA GLN A 142 -13.28 10.70 -7.89
C GLN A 142 -12.49 9.84 -8.88
N VAL A 143 -12.19 8.61 -8.47
CA VAL A 143 -11.53 7.59 -9.27
C VAL A 143 -12.45 6.38 -9.29
N GLU A 144 -12.85 5.98 -10.49
CA GLU A 144 -13.69 4.81 -10.73
C GLU A 144 -12.86 3.81 -11.53
N ILE A 145 -12.63 2.62 -10.96
CA ILE A 145 -11.94 1.52 -11.64
C ILE A 145 -12.78 0.26 -11.47
N GLU A 146 -13.28 -0.26 -12.59
CA GLU A 146 -14.16 -1.43 -12.63
C GLU A 146 -15.40 -1.23 -11.74
N GLU A 147 -15.53 -2.00 -10.66
CA GLU A 147 -16.66 -1.93 -9.71
C GLU A 147 -16.31 -1.16 -8.42
N ASP A 148 -15.10 -0.61 -8.29
CA ASP A 148 -14.64 0.12 -7.10
C ASP A 148 -14.50 1.63 -7.39
N SER A 149 -14.91 2.46 -6.43
CA SER A 149 -14.92 3.92 -6.52
C SER A 149 -14.31 4.49 -5.24
N TRP A 150 -13.48 5.52 -5.37
CA TRP A 150 -12.93 6.23 -4.23
C TRP A 150 -12.59 7.67 -4.57
N THR A 151 -12.29 8.46 -3.53
CA THR A 151 -11.92 9.86 -3.69
C THR A 151 -10.45 10.10 -3.33
N ASP A 152 -9.69 10.60 -4.30
CA ASP A 152 -8.33 11.10 -4.09
C ASP A 152 -8.36 12.58 -3.71
N SER A 153 -7.61 12.93 -2.66
CA SER A 153 -7.20 14.30 -2.35
C SER A 153 -5.91 14.65 -3.10
N VAL A 154 -6.03 15.53 -4.08
CA VAL A 154 -4.96 15.84 -5.04
C VAL A 154 -4.49 17.27 -4.82
N PRO A 155 -3.20 17.51 -4.54
CA PRO A 155 -2.70 18.87 -4.35
C PRO A 155 -2.75 19.66 -5.66
N ILE A 156 -3.31 20.86 -5.61
CA ILE A 156 -3.38 21.80 -6.72
C ILE A 156 -2.01 22.47 -6.87
N MET A 157 -1.25 22.01 -7.85
CA MET A 157 0.08 22.54 -8.17
C MET A 157 -0.03 23.70 -9.18
N PRO A 158 0.90 24.67 -9.16
CA PRO A 158 0.98 25.70 -10.19
C PRO A 158 1.08 25.12 -11.60
N GLU A 159 0.50 25.80 -12.59
CA GLU A 159 0.67 25.41 -13.98
C GLU A 159 2.16 25.47 -14.38
N GLY A 160 2.66 24.41 -15.01
CA GLY A 160 4.08 24.31 -15.38
C GLY A 160 5.04 24.12 -14.20
N TRP A 161 4.53 23.71 -13.03
CA TRP A 161 5.37 23.40 -11.87
C TRP A 161 6.50 22.42 -12.23
N SER A 162 7.72 22.80 -11.86
CA SER A 162 8.95 22.05 -12.15
C SER A 162 9.94 22.06 -10.99
N ASP A 163 9.48 22.43 -9.78
CA ASP A 163 10.35 22.40 -8.61
C ASP A 163 10.74 20.94 -8.28
N PRO A 164 11.92 20.73 -7.67
CA PRO A 164 12.34 19.41 -7.23
C PRO A 164 11.42 18.85 -6.14
N GLY A 165 11.26 17.53 -6.14
CA GLY A 165 10.45 16.78 -5.18
C GLY A 165 9.19 16.18 -5.82
N ASN A 166 8.54 15.29 -5.09
CA ASN A 166 7.34 14.61 -5.58
C ASN A 166 6.11 15.13 -4.82
N MET A 167 4.96 15.12 -5.48
CA MET A 167 3.68 15.43 -4.84
C MET A 167 2.92 14.13 -4.58
N VAL A 168 2.21 14.06 -3.46
CA VAL A 168 1.49 12.85 -3.06
C VAL A 168 0.00 13.06 -3.15
N ARG A 169 -0.68 12.16 -3.86
CA ARG A 169 -2.13 12.02 -3.77
C ARG A 169 -2.47 11.27 -2.50
N TRP A 170 -3.19 11.93 -1.61
CA TRP A 170 -3.71 11.33 -0.39
C TRP A 170 -5.13 10.85 -0.61
N GLY A 171 -5.63 9.98 0.26
CA GLY A 171 -6.97 9.42 0.11
C GLY A 171 -6.97 8.13 -0.69
N GLY A 172 -8.06 7.90 -1.38
CA GLY A 172 -8.40 6.58 -1.87
C GLY A 172 -8.73 5.62 -0.73
N LEU A 173 -8.36 4.36 -0.88
CA LEU A 173 -8.81 3.28 -0.02
C LEU A 173 -7.95 3.12 1.25
N ALA A 174 -7.06 4.07 1.55
CA ALA A 174 -6.04 3.92 2.58
C ALA A 174 -6.62 3.61 3.98
N THR A 175 -7.59 4.40 4.45
CA THR A 175 -8.24 4.15 5.75
C THR A 175 -9.01 2.82 5.73
N ARG A 176 -9.73 2.54 4.62
CA ARG A 176 -10.50 1.29 4.43
C ARG A 176 -9.61 0.06 4.54
N GLU A 177 -8.49 0.03 3.81
CA GLU A 177 -7.55 -1.09 3.83
C GLU A 177 -6.80 -1.21 5.16
N ALA A 178 -6.47 -0.09 5.82
CA ALA A 178 -5.88 -0.12 7.16
C ALA A 178 -6.84 -0.75 8.19
N VAL A 179 -8.13 -0.42 8.14
CA VAL A 179 -9.17 -1.07 8.98
C VAL A 179 -9.31 -2.54 8.62
N ARG A 180 -9.42 -2.88 7.33
CA ARG A 180 -9.54 -4.26 6.84
C ARG A 180 -8.43 -5.16 7.39
N ASN A 181 -7.22 -4.63 7.48
CA ASN A 181 -6.03 -5.34 7.93
C ASN A 181 -5.63 -5.05 9.40
N LYS A 182 -6.53 -4.45 10.20
CA LYS A 182 -6.38 -4.26 11.66
C LYS A 182 -5.27 -3.29 12.08
N HIS A 183 -4.89 -2.35 11.21
CA HIS A 183 -3.86 -1.34 11.48
C HIS A 183 -4.47 -0.05 12.03
N PHE A 184 -5.06 -0.11 13.24
CA PHE A 184 -5.78 1.02 13.85
C PHE A 184 -4.87 2.19 14.23
N ASP A 185 -3.58 1.95 14.46
CA ASP A 185 -2.57 2.99 14.66
C ASP A 185 -2.38 3.84 13.39
N VAL A 186 -2.37 3.19 12.22
CA VAL A 186 -2.37 3.87 10.92
C VAL A 186 -3.67 4.64 10.71
N VAL A 187 -4.82 4.06 11.04
CA VAL A 187 -6.13 4.75 10.93
C VAL A 187 -6.13 6.03 11.76
N GLN A 188 -5.68 5.96 13.02
CA GLN A 188 -5.57 7.12 13.90
C GLN A 188 -4.62 8.19 13.33
N TRP A 189 -3.47 7.77 12.78
CA TRP A 189 -2.52 8.69 12.20
C TRP A 189 -3.07 9.36 10.92
N LEU A 190 -3.74 8.60 10.05
CA LEU A 190 -4.34 9.12 8.82
C LEU A 190 -5.40 10.18 9.15
N ASP A 191 -6.30 9.90 10.10
CA ASP A 191 -7.32 10.86 10.53
C ASP A 191 -6.71 12.18 11.05
N GLN A 192 -5.64 12.08 11.83
CA GLN A 192 -5.01 13.24 12.48
C GLN A 192 -4.08 14.04 11.55
N ARG A 193 -3.45 13.41 10.56
CA ARG A 193 -2.28 13.96 9.86
C ARG A 193 -2.41 13.98 8.34
N ALA A 194 -3.22 13.12 7.74
CA ALA A 194 -3.33 13.07 6.28
C ALA A 194 -4.09 14.30 5.74
N PRO A 195 -3.67 14.86 4.59
CA PRO A 195 -4.40 15.91 3.89
C PRO A 195 -5.81 15.50 3.42
N HIS A 196 -6.05 14.21 3.19
CA HIS A 196 -7.36 13.70 2.80
C HIS A 196 -8.30 13.56 4.01
N LYS A 197 -9.57 13.91 3.79
CA LYS A 197 -10.66 13.71 4.74
C LYS A 197 -11.72 12.84 4.08
N ASN A 198 -12.04 11.73 4.74
CA ASN A 198 -13.07 10.79 4.29
C ASN A 198 -14.40 11.55 4.16
N ASN A 199 -15.08 11.38 3.03
CA ASN A 199 -16.44 11.88 2.84
C ASN A 199 -17.45 10.88 3.47
N GLU A 200 -18.75 11.12 3.26
CA GLU A 200 -19.81 10.24 3.79
C GLU A 200 -19.74 8.82 3.19
N GLU A 201 -19.46 8.69 1.89
CA GLU A 201 -19.32 7.41 1.19
C GLU A 201 -18.12 6.61 1.71
N ASP A 202 -16.95 7.26 1.79
CA ASP A 202 -15.73 6.67 2.36
C ASP A 202 -15.99 6.20 3.80
N THR A 203 -16.69 7.01 4.60
CA THR A 203 -17.02 6.69 5.99
C THR A 203 -17.96 5.48 6.07
N ASN A 204 -18.98 5.42 5.23
CA ASN A 204 -19.91 4.29 5.16
C ASN A 204 -19.19 2.98 4.79
N GLU A 205 -18.26 3.03 3.83
CA GLU A 205 -17.43 1.89 3.45
C GLU A 205 -16.49 1.46 4.58
N ILE A 206 -15.88 2.40 5.30
CA ILE A 206 -15.03 2.11 6.47
C ILE A 206 -15.85 1.45 7.58
N ILE A 207 -17.07 1.92 7.86
CA ILE A 207 -17.99 1.32 8.83
C ILE A 207 -18.35 -0.10 8.39
N SER A 208 -18.71 -0.29 7.12
CA SER A 208 -19.03 -1.59 6.56
C SER A 208 -17.87 -2.57 6.73
N VAL A 209 -16.65 -2.19 6.35
CA VAL A 209 -15.46 -3.04 6.53
C VAL A 209 -15.18 -3.34 8.00
N ALA A 210 -15.33 -2.35 8.89
CA ALA A 210 -15.13 -2.54 10.32
C ALA A 210 -16.16 -3.50 10.92
N ALA A 211 -17.43 -3.26 10.64
CA ALA A 211 -18.56 -4.04 11.14
C ALA A 211 -18.42 -5.50 10.70
N ASN A 212 -18.24 -5.74 9.40
CA ASN A 212 -18.15 -7.09 8.84
C ASN A 212 -16.82 -7.79 9.17
N GLY A 213 -15.76 -7.03 9.50
CA GLY A 213 -14.48 -7.55 9.98
C GLY A 213 -14.45 -7.94 11.46
N GLY A 214 -15.56 -7.79 12.19
CA GLY A 214 -15.63 -8.08 13.63
C GLY A 214 -15.16 -6.94 14.54
N PHE A 215 -14.84 -5.76 13.99
CA PHE A 215 -14.36 -4.60 14.75
C PHE A 215 -15.51 -3.69 15.17
N VAL A 216 -16.55 -4.27 15.78
CA VAL A 216 -17.80 -3.56 16.04
C VAL A 216 -17.61 -2.37 16.97
N ALA A 217 -16.77 -2.45 18.00
CA ALA A 217 -16.50 -1.30 18.87
C ALA A 217 -15.90 -0.11 18.10
N PHE A 218 -15.06 -0.37 17.09
CA PHE A 218 -14.53 0.67 16.22
C PHE A 218 -15.61 1.19 15.27
N ALA A 219 -16.43 0.31 14.68
CA ALA A 219 -17.57 0.71 13.86
C ALA A 219 -18.54 1.62 14.63
N GLU A 220 -18.89 1.25 15.86
CA GLU A 220 -19.75 2.03 16.76
C GLU A 220 -19.18 3.42 17.05
N PHE A 221 -17.85 3.52 17.20
CA PHE A 221 -17.17 4.78 17.48
C PHE A 221 -17.26 5.78 16.32
N ILE A 222 -17.28 5.32 15.08
CA ILE A 222 -17.28 6.18 13.88
C ILE A 222 -18.66 6.31 13.22
N LEU A 223 -19.72 5.76 13.83
CA LEU A 223 -21.08 5.81 13.28
C LEU A 223 -21.60 7.27 13.17
N PRO A 224 -22.34 7.59 12.10
CA PRO A 224 -23.15 8.81 12.03
C PRO A 224 -24.20 8.86 13.15
N GLU A 225 -24.64 10.06 13.52
CA GLU A 225 -25.69 10.23 14.52
C GLU A 225 -26.95 9.44 14.12
N ARG A 226 -27.42 8.57 15.02
CA ARG A 226 -28.62 7.70 14.89
C ARG A 226 -28.45 6.46 13.99
N ALA A 227 -27.33 6.31 13.29
CA ALA A 227 -27.04 5.08 12.56
C ALA A 227 -26.77 3.93 13.53
N LYS A 228 -26.96 2.70 13.08
CA LYS A 228 -26.64 1.49 13.86
C LYS A 228 -25.73 0.58 13.05
N VAL A 229 -24.77 -0.08 13.71
CA VAL A 229 -23.83 -1.00 13.05
C VAL A 229 -24.55 -2.07 12.22
N VAL A 230 -25.72 -2.53 12.68
CA VAL A 230 -26.51 -3.55 11.97
C VAL A 230 -26.95 -3.14 10.56
N GLU A 231 -27.02 -1.85 10.26
CA GLU A 231 -27.40 -1.32 8.94
C GLU A 231 -26.28 -1.53 7.91
N TYR A 232 -25.07 -1.83 8.37
CA TYR A 232 -23.86 -2.00 7.55
C TYR A 232 -23.40 -3.47 7.44
N LEU A 233 -24.09 -4.39 8.11
CA LEU A 233 -23.72 -5.81 8.10
C LEU A 233 -24.28 -6.51 6.87
N HIS A 234 -23.48 -7.39 6.27
CA HIS A 234 -23.86 -8.20 5.12
C HIS A 234 -23.58 -9.70 5.35
N ASP A 235 -24.00 -10.51 4.40
CA ASP A 235 -23.99 -11.98 4.38
C ASP A 235 -22.64 -12.68 4.64
N ARG A 236 -21.54 -11.92 4.71
CA ARG A 236 -20.19 -12.45 4.93
C ARG A 236 -19.49 -11.88 6.18
N ALA A 237 -20.21 -11.15 7.03
CA ALA A 237 -19.72 -10.64 8.32
C ALA A 237 -19.06 -11.75 9.14
N GLN A 238 -17.96 -11.49 9.85
CA GLN A 238 -17.32 -12.50 10.72
C GLN A 238 -18.19 -12.84 11.95
N SER A 239 -17.96 -14.01 12.55
CA SER A 239 -18.74 -14.51 13.71
C SER A 239 -18.89 -13.52 14.86
N ASP A 240 -17.87 -12.71 15.19
CA ASP A 240 -17.96 -11.71 16.26
C ASP A 240 -19.00 -10.61 15.95
N ALA A 241 -19.10 -10.19 14.69
CA ALA A 241 -20.09 -9.22 14.24
C ALA A 241 -21.51 -9.83 14.20
N ILE A 242 -21.59 -11.12 13.88
CA ILE A 242 -22.83 -11.88 13.91
C ILE A 242 -23.31 -12.06 15.34
N GLN A 243 -22.42 -12.33 16.29
CA GLN A 243 -22.79 -12.42 17.71
C GLN A 243 -23.45 -11.12 18.19
N LEU A 244 -22.91 -9.97 17.79
CA LEU A 244 -23.53 -8.67 18.08
C LEU A 244 -24.87 -8.46 17.37
N LEU A 245 -25.05 -8.98 16.14
CA LEU A 245 -26.38 -9.05 15.52
C LEU A 245 -27.36 -9.83 16.40
N LEU A 246 -26.99 -11.05 16.82
CA LEU A 246 -27.83 -11.92 17.64
C LEU A 246 -28.20 -11.26 18.97
N ASP A 247 -27.21 -10.68 19.65
CA ASP A 247 -27.37 -10.07 20.98
C ASP A 247 -28.18 -8.76 20.93
N SER A 248 -28.18 -8.05 19.79
CA SER A 248 -28.82 -6.73 19.67
C SER A 248 -30.35 -6.75 19.61
N ASN A 249 -31.02 -7.92 19.69
CA ASN A 249 -32.48 -8.08 19.51
C ASN A 249 -33.01 -7.55 18.15
N LEU A 250 -32.12 -7.07 17.27
CA LEU A 250 -32.42 -6.53 15.94
C LEU A 250 -32.59 -7.64 14.90
N VAL A 251 -31.99 -8.82 15.12
CA VAL A 251 -32.16 -10.02 14.29
C VAL A 251 -33.61 -10.48 14.25
N ARG A 252 -34.39 -10.29 15.32
CA ARG A 252 -35.82 -10.62 15.34
C ARG A 252 -36.67 -9.69 14.47
N VAL A 253 -36.13 -8.53 14.10
CA VAL A 253 -36.85 -7.47 13.35
C VAL A 253 -36.42 -7.44 11.88
N ASN A 254 -35.23 -7.93 11.54
CA ASN A 254 -34.68 -7.92 10.19
C ASN A 254 -34.38 -9.34 9.68
N GLN A 255 -35.29 -9.90 8.87
CA GLN A 255 -35.19 -11.25 8.30
C GLN A 255 -33.93 -11.47 7.46
N ASP A 256 -33.44 -10.46 6.75
CA ASP A 256 -32.24 -10.56 5.90
C ASP A 256 -30.97 -10.67 6.74
N ALA A 257 -30.97 -10.01 7.91
CA ALA A 257 -29.87 -10.09 8.87
C ALA A 257 -29.83 -11.47 9.56
N SER A 258 -30.98 -12.09 9.89
CA SER A 258 -31.02 -13.45 10.43
C SER A 258 -30.54 -14.49 9.42
N ALA A 259 -30.97 -14.40 8.16
CA ALA A 259 -30.53 -15.34 7.11
C ALA A 259 -29.02 -15.29 6.88
N SER A 260 -28.44 -14.09 6.91
CA SER A 260 -27.00 -13.83 6.81
C SER A 260 -26.21 -14.41 7.99
N ALA A 261 -26.73 -14.26 9.21
CA ALA A 261 -26.15 -14.80 10.44
C ALA A 261 -26.06 -16.34 10.40
N ILE A 262 -27.17 -17.01 10.06
CA ILE A 262 -27.24 -18.48 9.92
C ILE A 262 -26.22 -19.00 8.91
N TYR A 263 -26.17 -18.39 7.72
CA TYR A 263 -25.27 -18.82 6.64
C TYR A 263 -23.80 -18.79 7.08
N THR A 264 -23.38 -17.69 7.71
CA THR A 264 -21.99 -17.57 8.12
C THR A 264 -21.64 -18.46 9.31
N LEU A 265 -22.51 -18.57 10.32
CA LEU A 265 -22.27 -19.49 11.45
C LEU A 265 -22.12 -20.94 10.96
N ALA A 266 -22.91 -21.34 9.96
CA ALA A 266 -22.77 -22.63 9.30
C ALA A 266 -21.44 -22.76 8.53
N ARG A 267 -21.03 -21.73 7.77
CA ARG A 267 -19.75 -21.69 7.05
C ARG A 267 -18.54 -21.80 7.98
N GLU A 268 -18.59 -21.14 9.14
CA GLU A 268 -17.51 -21.11 10.13
C GLU A 268 -17.56 -22.30 11.11
N GLY A 269 -18.58 -23.15 11.01
CA GLY A 269 -18.75 -24.34 11.86
C GLY A 269 -19.15 -24.04 13.31
N ASN A 270 -19.69 -22.84 13.58
CA ASN A 270 -20.03 -22.40 14.92
C ASN A 270 -21.47 -22.80 15.30
N LEU A 271 -21.69 -24.11 15.39
CA LEU A 271 -23.01 -24.74 15.62
C LEU A 271 -23.63 -24.43 16.99
N GLU A 272 -22.83 -24.01 17.98
CA GLU A 272 -23.34 -23.65 19.30
C GLU A 272 -24.07 -22.31 19.28
N LEU A 273 -23.59 -21.34 18.48
CA LEU A 273 -24.28 -20.06 18.29
C LEU A 273 -25.56 -20.20 17.47
N MET A 274 -25.62 -21.13 16.51
CA MET A 274 -26.84 -21.42 15.74
C MET A 274 -28.00 -21.95 16.60
N LYS A 275 -27.73 -22.53 17.77
CA LYS A 275 -28.77 -23.05 18.67
C LYS A 275 -29.39 -21.96 19.56
N ASN A 276 -28.76 -20.78 19.62
CA ASN A 276 -29.16 -19.67 20.47
C ASN A 276 -29.92 -18.56 19.71
N GLU A 277 -30.08 -18.68 18.39
CA GLU A 277 -31.05 -17.89 17.59
C GLU A 277 -32.51 -18.31 17.87
#